data_AF-A0A3D3NH26-F1
#
_entry.id   AF-A0A3D3NH26-F1
#
_cell.length_a   1.000
_cell.length_b   1.000
_cell.length_c   1.000
_cell.angle_alpha   90.00
_cell.angle_beta   90.00
_cell.angle_gamma   90.00
#
_symmetry.space_group_name_H-M   'P 1'
#
loop_
_entity.id
_entity.type
_entity.pdbx_description
1 polymer ?
#
loop_
_entity_poly.entity_id
_entity_poly.type
_entity_poly.pdbx_seq_one_letter_code
_entity_poly.pdbx_strand_id
1 'polypeptide(L)'
;FFGLSRRAATEFSFFLAMPTLIGASIYQLYKERALLSFDDLGMWVVGFLTSFISAFWAVRGLLRYISTHDFSIFAWYRIAFGIVVLLTWHYDLISWAGG
;
A
#
# COMPACT_ATOMS: atom_id res chain seq x y z
N PHE A 1 8.09 -22.43 -7.84
CA PHE A 1 8.35 -21.00 -7.57
C PHE A 1 9.81 -20.87 -7.20
N PHE A 2 10.59 -20.02 -7.90
CA PHE A 2 12.06 -19.91 -7.82
C PHE A 2 12.61 -20.21 -6.42
N GLY A 3 13.64 -21.06 -6.30
CA GLY A 3 14.28 -21.48 -5.04
C GLY A 3 14.99 -20.38 -4.25
N LEU A 4 14.51 -19.14 -4.36
CA LEU A 4 14.90 -17.98 -3.59
C LEU A 4 14.26 -18.05 -2.19
N SER A 5 15.00 -17.60 -1.19
CA SER A 5 14.45 -17.44 0.15
C SER A 5 13.28 -16.45 0.13
N ARG A 6 12.26 -16.67 0.96
CA ARG A 6 11.09 -15.76 1.11
C ARG A 6 11.51 -14.31 1.36
N ARG A 7 12.61 -14.13 2.08
CA ARG A 7 13.25 -12.84 2.31
C ARG A 7 13.78 -12.21 1.03
N ALA A 8 14.57 -12.94 0.24
CA ALA A 8 15.12 -12.44 -1.01
C ALA A 8 14.02 -12.06 -2.02
N ALA A 9 12.96 -12.88 -2.09
CA ALA A 9 11.80 -12.56 -2.93
C ALA A 9 11.12 -11.24 -2.51
N THR A 10 10.97 -11.02 -1.21
CA THR A 10 10.34 -9.80 -0.68
C THR A 10 11.22 -8.56 -0.89
N GLU A 11 12.54 -8.66 -0.64
CA GLU A 11 13.49 -7.58 -0.90
C GLU A 11 13.53 -7.21 -2.38
N PHE A 12 13.53 -8.20 -3.27
CA PHE A 12 13.41 -7.96 -4.72
C PHE A 12 12.11 -7.24 -5.09
N SER A 13 10.97 -7.66 -4.54
CA SER A 13 9.69 -6.97 -4.76
C SER A 13 9.73 -5.52 -4.29
N PHE A 14 10.40 -5.21 -3.18
CA PHE A 14 10.58 -3.82 -2.74
C PHE A 14 11.46 -3.01 -3.69
N PHE A 15 12.54 -3.59 -4.21
CA PHE A 15 13.38 -2.93 -5.21
C PHE A 15 12.61 -2.64 -6.50
N LEU A 16 11.75 -3.56 -6.94
CA LEU A 16 10.88 -3.37 -8.10
C LEU A 16 9.76 -2.34 -7.83
N ALA A 17 9.26 -2.27 -6.60
CA ALA A 17 8.21 -1.33 -6.21
C ALA A 17 8.69 0.13 -6.25
N MET A 18 9.96 0.41 -5.96
CA MET A 18 10.48 1.79 -5.96
C MET A 18 10.31 2.53 -7.29
N PRO A 19 10.81 2.05 -8.45
CA PRO A 19 10.66 2.77 -9.72
C PRO A 19 9.19 2.85 -10.17
N THR A 20 8.40 1.81 -9.89
CA THR A 20 6.99 1.75 -10.29
C THR A 20 6.12 2.71 -9.49
N LEU A 21 6.27 2.76 -8.16
CA LEU A 21 5.54 3.69 -7.30
C LEU A 21 5.98 5.14 -7.50
N ILE A 22 7.28 5.41 -7.69
CA ILE A 22 7.76 6.76 -8.00
C ILE A 22 7.16 7.23 -9.32
N GLY A 23 7.19 6.40 -10.37
CA GLY A 23 6.58 6.72 -11.66
C GLY A 23 5.07 6.99 -11.55
N ALA A 24 4.35 6.13 -10.84
CA ALA A 24 2.91 6.28 -10.62
C ALA A 24 2.58 7.56 -9.82
N SER A 25 3.34 7.87 -8.78
CA SER A 25 3.17 9.07 -7.96
C SER A 25 3.40 10.35 -8.75
N ILE A 26 4.48 10.42 -9.55
CA ILE A 26 4.76 11.58 -10.41
C ILE A 26 3.66 11.75 -11.45
N TYR A 27 3.24 10.64 -12.07
CA TYR A 27 2.15 10.66 -13.06
C TYR A 27 0.83 11.15 -12.46
N GLN A 28 0.44 10.64 -11.28
CA GLN A 28 -0.75 11.10 -10.56
C GLN A 28 -0.66 12.58 -10.19
N LEU A 29 0.48 13.03 -9.66
CA LEU A 29 0.69 14.42 -9.29
C LEU A 29 0.57 15.36 -10.50
N TYR A 30 1.06 14.94 -11.67
CA TYR A 30 0.93 15.69 -12.91
C TYR A 30 -0.53 15.72 -13.43
N LYS A 31 -1.21 14.57 -13.39
CA LYS A 31 -2.59 14.44 -13.86
C LYS A 31 -3.55 15.29 -13.01
N GLU A 32 -3.40 15.21 -11.69
CA GLU A 32 -4.27 15.87 -10.70
C GLU A 32 -3.74 17.23 -10.24
N ARG A 33 -2.79 17.83 -10.97
CA ARG A 33 -2.15 19.11 -10.59
C ARG A 33 -3.12 20.27 -10.36
N ALA A 34 -4.30 20.23 -10.98
CA ALA A 34 -5.34 21.24 -10.81
C ALA A 34 -5.98 21.20 -9.42
N LEU A 35 -5.88 20.07 -8.71
CA LEU A 35 -6.33 19.89 -7.34
C LEU A 35 -5.27 20.32 -6.31
N LEU A 36 -4.05 20.67 -6.75
CA LEU A 36 -2.98 21.11 -5.85
C LEU A 36 -3.18 22.59 -5.49
N SER A 37 -3.52 22.84 -4.23
CA SER A 37 -3.53 24.18 -3.65
C SER A 37 -2.33 24.40 -2.75
N PHE A 38 -1.80 25.63 -2.74
CA PHE A 38 -0.77 26.05 -1.78
C PHE A 38 -1.31 26.11 -0.35
N ASP A 39 -2.62 26.28 -0.17
CA ASP A 39 -3.26 26.33 1.15
C ASP A 39 -3.19 24.98 1.88
N ASP A 40 -3.13 23.87 1.13
CA ASP A 40 -3.11 22.52 1.69
C ASP A 40 -1.69 22.04 2.02
N LEU A 41 -0.64 22.81 1.71
CA LEU A 41 0.76 22.39 1.85
C LEU A 41 1.08 21.84 3.25
N GLY A 42 0.51 22.45 4.30
CA GLY A 42 0.68 21.96 5.68
C GLY A 42 0.17 20.52 5.85
N MET A 43 -1.01 20.21 5.32
CA MET A 43 -1.59 18.87 5.37
C MET A 43 -0.76 17.87 4.54
N TRP A 44 -0.30 18.27 3.35
CA TRP A 44 0.56 17.45 2.51
C TRP A 44 1.87 17.07 3.20
N VAL A 45 2.54 18.03 3.83
CA VAL A 45 3.81 17.79 4.54
C VAL A 45 3.60 16.83 5.71
N VAL A 46 2.56 17.03 6.51
CA VAL A 46 2.26 16.12 7.63
C VAL A 46 1.96 14.73 7.11
N GLY A 47 1.08 14.59 6.11
CA GLY A 47 0.72 13.30 5.51
C GLY A 47 1.92 12.57 4.91
N PHE A 48 2.83 13.30 4.26
CA PHE A 48 4.06 12.75 3.72
C PHE A 48 4.98 12.23 4.82
N LEU A 49 5.23 13.02 5.87
CA LEU A 49 6.09 12.63 6.98
C LEU A 49 5.51 11.44 7.77
N THR A 50 4.21 11.47 8.07
CA THR A 50 3.56 10.36 8.79
C THR A 50 3.58 9.07 7.97
N SER A 51 3.36 9.17 6.65
CA SER A 51 3.41 8.00 5.76
C SER A 51 4.83 7.44 5.64
N PHE A 52 5.85 8.30 5.56
CA PHE A 52 7.26 7.88 5.53
C PHE A 52 7.65 7.12 6.80
N ILE A 53 7.30 7.65 7.96
CA ILE A 53 7.57 6.98 9.25
C ILE A 53 6.80 5.65 9.30
N SER A 54 5.50 5.65 9.00
CA SER A 54 4.68 4.43 9.01
C SER A 54 5.25 3.35 8.08
N ALA A 55 5.62 3.72 6.84
CA ALA A 55 6.20 2.81 5.86
C ALA A 55 7.54 2.23 6.36
N PHE A 56 8.41 3.04 6.96
CA PHE A 56 9.68 2.56 7.52
C PHE A 56 9.47 1.48 8.58
N TRP A 57 8.55 1.73 9.52
CA TRP A 57 8.22 0.76 10.57
C TRP A 57 7.55 -0.49 10.00
N ALA A 58 6.63 -0.35 9.07
CA ALA A 58 5.93 -1.46 8.41
C ALA A 58 6.90 -2.36 7.63
N VAL A 59 7.80 -1.80 6.81
CA VAL A 59 8.78 -2.58 6.05
C VAL A 59 9.74 -3.32 6.97
N ARG A 60 10.25 -2.64 8.02
CA ARG A 60 11.11 -3.27 9.01
C ARG A 60 10.40 -4.42 9.74
N GLY A 61 9.14 -4.22 10.11
CA GLY A 61 8.30 -5.24 10.73
C GLY A 61 8.06 -6.43 9.80
N LEU A 62 7.71 -6.17 8.54
CA LEU A 62 7.44 -7.20 7.55
C LEU A 62 8.68 -8.06 7.29
N LEU A 63 9.85 -7.44 7.06
CA LEU A 63 11.09 -8.17 6.83
C LEU A 63 11.47 -9.06 8.01
N ARG A 64 11.15 -8.65 9.25
CA ARG A 64 11.33 -9.48 10.45
C ARG A 64 10.28 -10.58 10.56
N TYR A 65 9.04 -10.33 10.17
CA TYR A 65 7.96 -11.31 10.23
C TYR A 65 8.19 -12.46 9.23
N ILE A 66 8.52 -12.14 7.97
CA ILE A 66 8.69 -13.15 6.91
C ILE A 66 9.88 -14.10 7.12
N SER A 67 10.85 -13.72 7.97
CA SER A 67 11.98 -14.59 8.30
C SER A 67 11.58 -15.73 9.24
N THR A 68 10.46 -15.59 9.94
CA THR A 68 10.00 -16.53 10.98
C THR A 68 8.61 -17.11 10.70
N HIS A 69 7.78 -16.43 9.89
CA HIS A 69 6.38 -16.78 9.65
C HIS A 69 6.03 -16.81 8.15
N ASP A 70 4.99 -17.57 7.83
CA ASP A 70 4.41 -17.65 6.49
C ASP A 70 3.33 -16.59 6.25
N PHE A 71 2.95 -16.40 4.99
CA PHE A 71 1.96 -15.39 4.56
C PHE A 71 0.49 -15.79 4.83
N SER A 72 0.24 -16.94 5.47
CA SER A 72 -1.12 -17.47 5.67
C SER A 72 -2.06 -16.51 6.42
N ILE A 73 -1.55 -15.76 7.40
CA ILE A 73 -2.35 -14.75 8.13
C ILE A 73 -2.80 -13.64 7.18
N PHE A 74 -1.93 -13.17 6.28
CA PHE A 74 -2.28 -12.16 5.28
C PHE A 74 -3.31 -12.68 4.28
N ALA A 75 -3.29 -13.98 3.95
CA ALA A 75 -4.29 -14.58 3.07
C ALA A 75 -5.68 -14.57 3.73
N TRP A 76 -5.80 -15.01 4.99
CA TRP A 76 -7.06 -14.97 5.73
C TRP A 76 -7.58 -13.56 5.96
N TYR A 77 -6.69 -12.61 6.29
CA TYR A 77 -7.04 -11.18 6.38
C TYR A 77 -7.68 -10.67 5.08
N ARG A 78 -7.09 -10.98 3.92
CA ARG A 78 -7.62 -10.56 2.62
C ARG A 78 -8.96 -11.20 2.29
N ILE A 79 -9.17 -12.47 2.62
CA ILE A 79 -10.45 -13.16 2.41
C ILE A 79 -11.53 -12.50 3.27
N ALA A 80 -11.28 -12.31 4.57
CA ALA A 80 -12.22 -11.65 5.46
C ALA A 80 -12.54 -10.22 5.00
N PHE A 81 -11.53 -9.43 4.66
CA PHE A 81 -11.72 -8.08 4.14
C PHE A 81 -12.49 -8.06 2.81
N GLY A 82 -12.19 -9.00 1.90
CA GLY A 82 -12.91 -9.15 0.64
C GLY A 82 -14.40 -9.46 0.85
N ILE A 83 -14.74 -10.30 1.84
CA ILE A 83 -16.14 -10.55 2.23
C ILE A 83 -16.80 -9.26 2.72
N VAL A 84 -16.12 -8.46 3.55
CA VAL A 84 -16.65 -7.18 4.03
C VAL A 84 -16.94 -6.23 2.85
N VAL A 85 -16.01 -6.11 1.90
CA VAL A 85 -16.21 -5.28 0.70
C VAL A 85 -17.40 -5.78 -0.12
N LEU A 86 -17.52 -7.09 -0.35
CA LEU A 86 -18.65 -7.67 -1.11
C LEU A 86 -19.99 -7.46 -0.41
N LEU A 87 -20.07 -7.65 0.91
CA LEU A 87 -21.29 -7.43 1.66
C LEU A 87 -21.68 -5.95 1.68
N THR A 88 -20.73 -5.06 1.97
CA THR A 88 -21.01 -3.62 2.01
C THR A 88 -21.39 -3.05 0.63
N TRP A 89 -20.83 -3.59 -0.44
CA TRP A 89 -21.28 -3.30 -1.81
C TRP A 89 -22.69 -3.84 -2.07
N HIS A 90 -22.98 -5.09 -1.69
CA HIS A 90 -24.28 -5.73 -1.95
C HIS A 90 -25.44 -5.04 -1.23
N TYR A 91 -25.21 -4.49 -0.04
CA TYR A 91 -26.21 -3.75 0.73
C TYR A 91 -26.24 -2.24 0.44
N ASP A 92 -25.53 -1.79 -0.61
CA ASP A 92 -25.40 -0.38 -1.00
C ASP A 92 -24.99 0.56 0.15
N LEU A 93 -24.25 0.03 1.13
CA LEU A 93 -23.78 0.79 2.30
C LEU A 93 -22.62 1.71 1.94
N ILE A 94 -21.76 1.26 1.00
CA ILE A 94 -20.54 1.96 0.58
C ILE A 94 -20.37 1.78 -0.93
N SER A 95 -20.26 2.89 -1.66
CA SER A 95 -19.92 2.87 -3.08
C SER A 95 -18.41 2.67 -3.27
N TRP A 96 -17.98 1.41 -3.36
CA TRP A 96 -16.57 1.06 -3.63
C TRP A 96 -16.16 1.25 -5.10
N ALA A 97 -17.13 1.36 -6.01
CA ALA A 97 -16.89 1.74 -7.39
C ALA A 97 -16.78 3.27 -7.47
N GLY A 98 -15.55 3.78 -7.56
CA GLY A 98 -15.31 5.17 -7.91
C GLY A 98 -15.64 5.39 -9.39
N GLY A 99 -16.72 6.12 -9.64
CA GLY A 99 -16.95 6.88 -10.88
C GLY A 99 -16.52 8.33 -10.67
#